data_AF-A0A2N8MAI6-F1
#
_entry.id   AF-A0A2N8MAI6-F1
#
_cell.length_a   1.000
_cell.length_b   1.000
_cell.length_c   1.000
_cell.angle_alpha   90.00
_cell.angle_beta   90.00
_cell.angle_gamma   90.00
#
_symmetry.space_group_name_H-M   'P 1'
#
loop_
_entity.id
_entity.type
_entity.pdbx_description
1 polymer ?
#
loop_
_entity_poly.entity_id
_entity_poly.type
_entity_poly.pdbx_seq_one_letter_code
_entity_poly.pdbx_strand_id
1 'polypeptide(L)'
;MVKRRKGSVSQETFDDFLANQGMLGACEDHAIKEIIAEQLAAAMEEQGITKVAMAARMKTSRRQLDRLLDPAIPSVTLDTLRRAASAVGRTLRVELT
;
A
#
# COMPACT_ATOMS: atom_id res chain seq x y z
N MET A 1 -4.66 -4.41 49.78
CA MET A 1 -4.24 -5.21 48.60
C MET A 1 -5.12 -4.82 47.42
N VAL A 2 -4.58 -4.14 46.40
CA VAL A 2 -5.34 -3.80 45.19
C VAL A 2 -5.48 -5.08 44.35
N LYS A 3 -6.71 -5.58 44.18
CA LYS A 3 -6.99 -6.72 43.30
C LYS A 3 -6.59 -6.34 41.87
N ARG A 4 -5.56 -6.99 41.32
CA ARG A 4 -5.25 -6.91 39.89
C ARG A 4 -6.43 -7.47 39.10
N ARG A 5 -7.02 -6.68 38.20
CA ARG A 5 -7.96 -7.19 37.20
C ARG A 5 -7.22 -8.16 36.28
N LYS A 6 -7.78 -9.36 36.07
CA LYS A 6 -7.33 -10.25 34.98
C LYS A 6 -7.61 -9.55 33.65
N GLY A 7 -6.61 -9.49 32.77
CA GLY A 7 -6.84 -9.02 31.40
C GLY A 7 -7.83 -9.94 30.67
N SER A 8 -8.60 -9.36 29.76
CA SER A 8 -9.56 -10.07 28.90
C SER A 8 -9.29 -9.70 27.44
N VAL A 9 -9.55 -10.62 26.52
CA VAL A 9 -9.49 -10.37 25.07
C VAL A 9 -10.90 -9.99 24.59
N SER A 10 -11.01 -8.97 23.73
CA SER A 10 -12.29 -8.59 23.13
C SER A 10 -12.81 -9.72 22.23
N GLN A 11 -14.12 -9.87 22.14
CA GLN A 11 -14.76 -10.82 21.22
C GLN A 11 -15.01 -10.22 19.84
N GLU A 12 -14.81 -8.90 19.69
CA GLU A 12 -14.94 -8.21 18.40
C GLU A 12 -13.73 -8.53 17.51
N THR A 13 -13.94 -8.51 16.19
CA THR A 13 -12.82 -8.60 15.24
C THR A 13 -12.04 -7.28 15.21
N PHE A 14 -10.83 -7.30 14.64
CA PHE A 14 -10.08 -6.05 14.49
C PHE A 14 -10.79 -5.06 13.55
N ASP A 15 -11.49 -5.56 12.54
CA ASP A 15 -12.27 -4.73 11.62
C ASP A 15 -13.47 -4.09 12.33
N ASP A 16 -14.16 -4.84 13.20
CA ASP A 16 -15.23 -4.28 14.06
C ASP A 16 -14.68 -3.17 14.95
N PHE A 17 -13.53 -3.40 15.57
CA PHE A 17 -12.85 -2.40 16.39
C PHE A 17 -12.52 -1.13 15.58
N LEU A 18 -11.94 -1.28 14.39
CA LEU A 18 -11.59 -0.15 13.52
C LEU A 18 -12.84 0.57 12.98
N ALA A 19 -13.91 -0.15 12.67
CA ALA A 19 -15.17 0.40 12.23
C ALA A 19 -15.83 1.24 13.32
N ASN A 20 -15.84 0.73 14.56
CA ASN A 20 -16.35 1.44 15.73
C ASN A 20 -15.59 2.75 16.00
N GLN A 21 -14.32 2.82 15.61
CA GLN A 21 -13.49 4.02 15.72
C GLN A 21 -13.58 4.95 14.49
N GLY A 22 -14.33 4.58 13.46
CA GLY A 22 -14.40 5.31 12.19
C GLY A 22 -13.10 5.30 11.40
N MET A 23 -12.22 4.33 11.65
CA MET A 23 -10.88 4.23 11.08
C MET A 23 -10.74 3.16 9.99
N LEU A 24 -11.69 2.22 9.90
CA LEU A 24 -11.58 1.04 9.03
C LEU A 24 -11.19 1.40 7.59
N GLY A 25 -11.95 2.27 6.91
CA GLY A 25 -11.67 2.62 5.51
C GLY A 25 -10.29 3.27 5.31
N ALA A 26 -9.85 4.11 6.24
CA ALA A 26 -8.51 4.74 6.15
C ALA A 26 -7.39 3.71 6.35
N CYS A 27 -7.60 2.72 7.22
CA CYS A 27 -6.67 1.61 7.41
C CYS A 27 -6.62 0.69 6.18
N GLU A 28 -7.78 0.38 5.59
CA GLU A 28 -7.87 -0.42 4.36
C GLU A 28 -7.18 0.28 3.18
N ASP A 29 -7.45 1.57 2.98
CA ASP A 29 -6.79 2.39 1.95
C ASP A 29 -5.27 2.36 2.10
N HIS A 30 -4.78 2.50 3.33
CA HIS A 30 -3.34 2.45 3.63
C HIS A 30 -2.76 1.06 3.36
N ALA A 31 -3.43 0.00 3.80
CA ALA A 31 -2.98 -1.38 3.61
C ALA A 31 -2.89 -1.74 2.12
N ILE A 32 -3.91 -1.38 1.32
CA ILE A 32 -3.89 -1.57 -0.14
C ILE A 32 -2.69 -0.85 -0.76
N LYS A 33 -2.44 0.39 -0.32
CA LYS A 33 -1.35 1.22 -0.83
C LYS A 33 0.02 0.63 -0.51
N GLU A 34 0.21 0.15 0.71
CA GLU A 34 1.42 -0.50 1.19
C GLU A 34 1.74 -1.76 0.39
N ILE A 35 0.76 -2.65 0.25
CA ILE A 35 0.91 -3.89 -0.53
C ILE A 35 1.33 -3.59 -1.98
N ILE A 36 0.73 -2.59 -2.62
CA ILE A 36 1.10 -2.20 -4.00
C ILE A 36 2.54 -1.68 -4.07
N ALA A 37 2.95 -0.84 -3.11
CA ALA A 37 4.30 -0.29 -3.07
C ALA A 37 5.35 -1.38 -2.87
N GLU A 38 5.10 -2.33 -1.97
CA GLU A 38 5.95 -3.50 -1.73
C GLU A 38 6.06 -4.39 -2.97
N GLN A 39 4.94 -4.69 -3.65
CA GLN A 39 4.96 -5.48 -4.88
C GLN A 39 5.80 -4.83 -5.98
N LEU A 40 5.74 -3.50 -6.11
CA LEU A 40 6.56 -2.75 -7.06
C LEU A 40 8.03 -2.76 -6.65
N ALA A 41 8.33 -2.54 -5.38
CA ALA A 41 9.70 -2.53 -4.86
C ALA A 41 10.37 -3.90 -5.05
N ALA A 42 9.67 -4.99 -4.71
CA ALA A 42 10.15 -6.35 -4.92
C ALA A 42 10.41 -6.65 -6.41
N ALA A 43 9.50 -6.24 -7.31
CA ALA A 43 9.70 -6.43 -8.74
C ALA A 43 10.89 -5.62 -9.29
N MET A 44 11.13 -4.42 -8.74
CA MET A 44 12.31 -3.62 -9.08
C MET A 44 13.59 -4.30 -8.61
N GLU A 45 13.61 -4.84 -7.40
CA GLU A 45 14.76 -5.57 -6.84
C GLU A 45 15.07 -6.82 -7.65
N GLU A 46 14.07 -7.66 -7.92
CA GLU A 46 14.18 -8.89 -8.72
C GLU A 46 14.79 -8.63 -10.11
N GLN A 47 14.46 -7.50 -10.73
CA GLN A 47 14.91 -7.12 -12.06
C GLN A 47 16.14 -6.18 -12.06
N GLY A 48 16.69 -5.84 -10.90
CA GLY A 48 17.80 -4.89 -10.77
C GLY A 48 17.48 -3.47 -11.28
N ILE A 49 16.23 -3.04 -11.20
CA ILE A 49 15.77 -1.73 -11.69
C ILE A 49 15.99 -0.67 -10.61
N THR A 50 16.86 0.29 -10.89
CA THR A 50 17.05 1.45 -10.00
C THR A 50 15.84 2.40 -10.05
N LYS A 51 15.65 3.23 -9.02
CA LYS A 51 14.60 4.28 -9.01
C LYS A 51 14.69 5.22 -10.22
N VAL A 52 15.90 5.55 -10.68
CA VAL A 52 16.10 6.40 -11.86
C VAL A 52 15.64 5.69 -13.13
N ALA A 53 16.01 4.42 -13.30
CA ALA A 53 15.59 3.62 -14.45
C ALA A 53 14.06 3.40 -14.44
N MET A 54 13.48 3.13 -13.27
CA MET A 54 12.02 2.97 -13.12
C MET A 54 11.28 4.25 -13.49
N ALA A 55 11.71 5.41 -12.99
CA ALA A 55 11.11 6.69 -13.33
C ALA A 55 11.17 6.97 -14.84
N ALA A 56 12.28 6.64 -15.49
CA ALA A 56 12.42 6.75 -16.95
C ALA A 56 11.46 5.81 -17.70
N ARG A 57 11.36 4.52 -17.31
CA ARG A 57 10.42 3.55 -17.90
C ARG A 57 8.97 4.00 -17.77
N MET A 58 8.63 4.58 -16.62
CA MET A 58 7.30 5.14 -16.34
C MET A 58 7.04 6.50 -17.01
N LYS A 59 8.04 7.12 -17.65
CA LYS A 59 7.97 8.49 -18.20
C LYS A 59 7.52 9.51 -17.14
N THR A 60 8.09 9.42 -15.95
CA THR A 60 7.75 10.26 -14.79
C THR A 60 9.00 10.78 -14.09
N SER A 61 8.83 11.70 -13.15
CA SER A 61 9.94 12.19 -12.32
C SER A 61 10.26 11.21 -11.19
N ARG A 62 11.51 11.21 -10.72
CA ARG A 62 11.91 10.44 -9.52
C ARG A 62 11.04 10.79 -8.30
N ARG A 63 10.68 12.06 -8.12
CA ARG A 63 9.77 12.51 -7.05
C ARG A 63 8.38 11.88 -7.16
N GLN A 64 7.82 11.76 -8.37
CA GLN A 64 6.53 11.10 -8.56
C GLN A 64 6.62 9.59 -8.29
N LEU A 65 7.73 8.94 -8.64
CA LEU A 65 7.98 7.56 -8.26
C LEU A 65 8.13 7.40 -6.74
N ASP A 66 8.88 8.27 -6.07
CA ASP A 66 9.04 8.22 -4.61
C ASP A 66 7.66 8.34 -3.93
N ARG A 67 6.78 9.22 -4.43
CA ARG A 67 5.40 9.31 -3.93
C ARG A 67 4.56 8.06 -4.20
N LEU A 68 4.83 7.36 -5.29
CA LEU A 68 4.16 6.09 -5.60
C LEU A 68 4.64 4.97 -4.67
N LEU A 69 5.91 4.97 -4.28
CA LEU A 69 6.49 3.94 -3.41
C LEU A 69 6.31 4.26 -1.92
N ASP A 70 5.88 5.46 -1.57
CA ASP A 70 5.61 5.88 -0.20
C ASP A 70 4.18 5.49 0.22
N PRO A 71 4.01 4.56 1.19
CA PRO A 71 2.70 4.14 1.66
C PRO A 71 1.95 5.23 2.44
N ALA A 72 2.65 6.23 2.98
CA ALA A 72 2.04 7.36 3.68
C ALA A 72 1.38 8.37 2.73
N ILE A 73 1.56 8.22 1.41
CA ILE A 73 0.93 9.07 0.40
C ILE A 73 -0.29 8.35 -0.18
N PRO A 74 -1.51 8.72 0.24
CA PRO A 74 -2.70 7.91 -0.01
C PRO A 74 -3.17 7.95 -1.47
N SER A 75 -3.04 9.11 -2.13
CA SER A 75 -3.64 9.29 -3.45
C SER A 75 -2.67 8.96 -4.59
N VAL A 76 -3.00 7.92 -5.34
CA VAL A 76 -2.42 7.60 -6.65
C VAL A 76 -3.52 7.31 -7.67
N THR A 77 -3.28 7.64 -8.93
CA THR A 77 -4.26 7.36 -10.00
C THR A 77 -4.08 5.95 -10.56
N LEU A 78 -5.17 5.37 -11.09
CA LEU A 78 -5.11 4.09 -11.82
C LEU A 78 -4.11 4.11 -12.98
N ASP A 79 -3.99 5.25 -13.66
CA ASP A 79 -3.03 5.43 -14.76
C ASP A 79 -1.57 5.40 -14.27
N THR A 80 -1.29 5.98 -13.09
CA THR A 80 0.02 5.86 -12.42
C THR A 80 0.34 4.40 -12.07
N LEU A 81 -0.62 3.69 -11.48
CA LEU A 81 -0.47 2.27 -11.11
C LEU A 81 -0.23 1.39 -12.34
N ARG A 82 -1.00 1.60 -13.41
CA ARG A 82 -0.84 0.88 -14.68
C ARG A 82 0.55 1.09 -15.28
N ARG A 83 1.04 2.33 -15.35
CA ARG A 83 2.40 2.61 -15.84
C ARG A 83 3.48 1.94 -15.00
N ALA A 84 3.33 1.96 -13.68
CA ALA A 84 4.27 1.32 -12.78
C ALA A 84 4.31 -0.19 -12.99
N ALA A 85 3.15 -0.85 -13.04
CA ALA A 85 3.05 -2.27 -13.34
C ALA A 85 3.71 -2.60 -14.69
N SER A 86 3.41 -1.84 -15.75
CA SER A 86 4.02 -2.06 -17.07
C SER A 86 5.53 -1.86 -17.09
N ALA A 87 6.06 -0.91 -16.31
CA ALA A 87 7.50 -0.64 -16.23
C ALA A 87 8.32 -1.80 -15.62
N VAL A 88 7.66 -2.68 -14.84
CA VAL A 88 8.21 -3.93 -14.30
C VAL A 88 7.66 -5.18 -15.01
N GLY A 89 7.04 -5.04 -16.18
CA GLY A 89 6.54 -6.18 -16.97
C GLY A 89 5.31 -6.88 -16.39
N ARG A 90 4.54 -6.21 -15.52
CA ARG A 90 3.29 -6.70 -14.92
C ARG A 90 2.08 -5.98 -15.49
N THR A 91 0.89 -6.50 -15.17
CA THR A 91 -0.40 -5.88 -15.51
C THR A 91 -1.18 -5.55 -14.23
N LEU A 92 -1.93 -4.45 -14.25
CA LEU A 92 -2.84 -4.09 -13.17
C LEU A 92 -4.18 -4.77 -13.40
N ARG A 93 -4.65 -5.54 -12.42
CA ARG A 93 -6.01 -6.10 -12.37
C ARG A 93 -6.73 -5.52 -11.16
N VAL A 94 -7.94 -5.03 -11.36
CA VAL A 94 -8.82 -4.49 -10.31
C VAL A 94 -10.13 -5.26 -10.38
N GLU A 95 -10.67 -5.60 -9.22
CA GLU A 95 -11.94 -6.29 -9.06
C GLU A 95 -12.80 -5.51 -8.06
N LEU A 96 -14.11 -5.47 -8.30
CA LEU A 96 -15.08 -4.95 -7.34
C LEU A 96 -15.80 -6.16 -6.75
N THR A 97 -15.67 -6.31 -5.44
CA THR A 97 -16.22 -7.44 -4.67
C THR A 97 -17.39 -6.99 -3.82
#